data_AF-A0A3C0NBT1-F1
#
_entry.id   AF-A0A3C0NBT1-F1
#
_cell.length_a   1.000
_cell.length_b   1.000
_cell.length_c   1.000
_cell.angle_alpha   90.00
_cell.angle_beta   90.00
_cell.angle_gamma   90.00
#
_symmetry.space_group_name_H-M   'P 1'
#
loop_
_entity.id
_entity.type
_entity.pdbx_description
1 polymer ?
#
loop_
_entity_poly.entity_id
_entity_poly.type
_entity_poly.pdbx_seq_one_letter_code
_entity_poly.pdbx_strand_id
1 'polypeptide(L)'
;MSSSTIQQKSDKKSSSSPGLRFVQGVAQVTGGTVLGITMLASSVVAGGLVGLATSFRNLPDVRVLRGYVPSETTYIYDVKGRSLASLHGEANREVVKLDKITPNLKRAVLAMEDSHFYSHHGINPNSVGRALLINREQGRVVEGGSTLTMQLVKNLFLKPERKFSRKVAEAVMAIRIEQIFTKDQILEMYLNQIYWGHNNYGIQTAAESYFNKSSDQLNLAESAMLAGLIQSPEEYSPFVNLEKAKERQSLVLNRMRELGWITAAEEEAARKQKVKLGKLTSWQTSELPYVTEAVVNELNERFGRDAVLKGGMRVQTTIDYNFQRMAEESVRRAHNNLRVYADQIALAAVDPRTHFVKAVVGGVRYKKSQYNRAIQARRQPGSAFKPFVYYTAFATGKYSPSSTVYDGPVSYRDGSGWYSPRNYGGGYSGAMSIRTALTMSTNVPAVKIGKAVGLDKVIETCRTLGIKSPMEPVTSLPLGAIGVTPLEMAGSYATFASNGWHSDTTIIVRVTDSAGNVLLDNTPKPRLVLDPWATASLTSVLQSVVTSGTGKHAQIGRPAAGKTGTTSSERDIWFVGYVPQLSTAVWVGNDNNRPIGGGATGGVYAAPIWRNFMLKALKNEPVQYFPSPAKFNRP
;
A
#
# COMPACT_ATOMS: atom_id res chain seq x y z
N MET A 1 -91.84 -66.38 47.29
CA MET A 1 -91.70 -65.45 48.42
C MET A 1 -90.47 -64.59 48.22
N SER A 2 -90.56 -63.32 48.64
CA SER A 2 -89.52 -62.30 48.80
C SER A 2 -89.04 -61.44 47.62
N SER A 3 -88.86 -60.17 47.99
CA SER A 3 -88.86 -58.91 47.23
C SER A 3 -87.44 -58.39 46.92
N SER A 4 -87.28 -57.63 45.81
CA SER A 4 -86.39 -56.45 45.67
C SER A 4 -86.69 -55.74 44.31
N THR A 5 -87.37 -54.59 44.22
CA THR A 5 -86.94 -53.18 44.40
C THR A 5 -86.11 -52.57 43.25
N ILE A 6 -86.76 -51.68 42.45
CA ILE A 6 -86.29 -50.41 41.79
C ILE A 6 -85.21 -50.54 40.68
N GLN A 7 -85.36 -50.02 39.44
CA GLN A 7 -85.54 -48.60 39.08
C GLN A 7 -86.04 -48.40 37.62
N GLN A 8 -86.99 -47.50 37.44
CA GLN A 8 -87.43 -46.95 36.14
C GLN A 8 -86.31 -46.18 35.42
N LYS A 9 -86.19 -46.36 34.10
CA LYS A 9 -85.67 -45.33 33.19
C LYS A 9 -86.62 -45.20 32.00
N SER A 10 -87.35 -44.08 31.97
CA SER A 10 -88.22 -43.72 30.86
C SER A 10 -87.40 -43.04 29.76
N ASP A 11 -87.12 -43.74 28.67
CA ASP A 11 -86.56 -43.12 27.47
C ASP A 11 -87.68 -42.47 26.65
N LYS A 12 -87.88 -41.16 26.89
CA LYS A 12 -88.64 -40.29 25.99
C LYS A 12 -87.89 -40.15 24.67
N LYS A 13 -88.31 -40.90 23.64
CA LYS A 13 -88.01 -40.57 22.24
C LYS A 13 -88.74 -39.29 21.86
N SER A 14 -88.03 -38.16 21.94
CA SER A 14 -88.44 -36.88 21.34
C SER A 14 -88.17 -36.92 19.83
N SER A 15 -89.23 -37.00 19.03
CA SER A 15 -89.21 -36.88 17.57
C SER A 15 -88.94 -35.43 17.16
N SER A 16 -87.67 -35.06 17.00
CA SER A 16 -87.28 -33.84 16.30
C SER A 16 -87.58 -34.00 14.80
N SER A 17 -88.24 -33.02 14.18
CA SER A 17 -88.58 -33.04 12.75
C SER A 17 -87.35 -33.23 11.86
N PRO A 18 -87.45 -33.92 10.71
CA PRO A 18 -86.31 -34.21 9.82
C PRO A 18 -85.54 -32.95 9.39
N GLY A 19 -86.24 -31.82 9.22
CA GLY A 19 -85.63 -30.53 8.89
C GLY A 19 -84.75 -29.96 10.00
N LEU A 20 -85.11 -30.16 11.27
CA LEU A 20 -84.33 -29.65 12.41
C LEU A 20 -83.02 -30.42 12.59
N ARG A 21 -83.02 -31.74 12.33
CA ARG A 21 -81.80 -32.57 12.34
C ARG A 21 -80.87 -32.25 11.18
N PHE A 22 -81.41 -31.93 10.01
CA PHE A 22 -80.60 -31.50 8.86
C PHE A 22 -79.92 -30.15 9.13
N VAL A 23 -80.65 -29.16 9.64
CA VAL A 23 -80.09 -27.85 9.99
C VAL A 23 -79.07 -27.94 11.13
N GLN A 24 -79.30 -28.77 12.15
CA GLN A 24 -78.32 -29.02 13.21
C GLN A 24 -77.06 -29.74 12.70
N GLY A 25 -77.20 -30.70 11.78
CA GLY A 25 -76.08 -31.38 11.14
C GLY A 25 -75.24 -30.45 10.27
N VAL A 26 -75.89 -29.61 9.46
CA VAL A 26 -75.21 -28.58 8.65
C VAL A 26 -74.50 -27.57 9.56
N ALA A 27 -75.16 -27.08 10.61
CA ALA A 27 -74.55 -26.13 11.55
C ALA A 27 -73.35 -26.71 12.30
N GLN A 28 -73.39 -27.99 12.68
CA GLN A 28 -72.24 -28.69 13.30
C GLN A 28 -71.08 -28.89 12.32
N VAL A 29 -71.36 -29.28 11.08
CA VAL A 29 -70.32 -29.47 10.05
C VAL A 29 -69.72 -28.13 9.64
N THR A 30 -70.53 -27.09 9.43
CA THR A 30 -70.07 -25.73 9.11
C THR A 30 -69.28 -25.14 10.28
N GLY A 31 -69.78 -25.27 11.51
CA GLY A 31 -69.08 -24.83 12.73
C GLY A 31 -67.73 -25.52 12.92
N GLY A 32 -67.69 -26.85 12.76
CA GLY A 32 -66.45 -27.64 12.82
C GLY A 32 -65.46 -27.30 11.69
N THR A 33 -65.95 -27.01 10.50
CA THR A 33 -65.12 -26.60 9.36
C THR A 33 -64.53 -25.20 9.58
N VAL A 34 -65.34 -24.24 10.07
CA VAL A 34 -64.86 -22.88 10.38
C VAL A 34 -63.84 -22.90 11.51
N LEU A 35 -64.09 -23.68 12.57
CA LEU A 35 -63.13 -23.91 13.67
C LEU A 35 -61.85 -24.57 13.17
N GLY A 36 -61.95 -25.59 12.33
CA GLY A 36 -60.80 -26.26 11.74
C GLY A 36 -59.95 -25.31 10.88
N ILE A 37 -60.59 -24.48 10.04
CA ILE A 37 -59.91 -23.47 9.22
C ILE A 37 -59.27 -22.38 10.10
N THR A 38 -59.95 -21.91 11.14
CA THR A 38 -59.38 -20.89 12.05
C THR A 38 -58.26 -21.44 12.91
N MET A 39 -58.33 -22.68 13.39
CA MET A 39 -57.23 -23.36 14.08
C MET A 39 -56.04 -23.61 13.15
N LEU A 40 -56.28 -24.02 11.90
CA LEU A 40 -55.21 -24.15 10.91
C LEU A 40 -54.58 -22.78 10.59
N ALA A 41 -55.38 -21.75 10.34
CA ALA A 41 -54.89 -20.41 10.06
C ALA A 41 -54.09 -19.84 11.24
N SER A 42 -54.60 -19.97 12.47
CA SER A 42 -53.90 -19.52 13.67
C SER A 42 -52.64 -20.32 13.96
N SER A 43 -52.61 -21.63 13.70
CA SER A 43 -51.39 -22.44 13.84
C SER A 43 -50.33 -22.10 12.79
N VAL A 44 -50.74 -21.78 11.55
CA VAL A 44 -49.86 -21.29 10.49
C VAL A 44 -49.30 -19.91 10.87
N VAL A 45 -50.14 -19.02 11.42
CA VAL A 45 -49.70 -17.70 11.90
C VAL A 45 -48.76 -17.83 13.09
N ALA A 46 -49.09 -18.64 14.10
CA ALA A 46 -48.26 -18.86 15.28
C ALA A 46 -46.94 -19.55 14.92
N GLY A 47 -46.97 -20.61 14.11
CA GLY A 47 -45.78 -21.27 13.58
C GLY A 47 -44.93 -20.33 12.72
N GLY A 48 -45.56 -19.48 11.92
CA GLY A 48 -44.90 -18.42 11.15
C GLY A 48 -44.22 -17.38 12.05
N LEU A 49 -44.89 -16.93 13.11
CA LEU A 49 -44.36 -15.98 14.09
C LEU A 49 -43.22 -16.56 14.93
N VAL A 50 -43.33 -17.83 15.34
CA VAL A 50 -42.24 -18.55 16.04
C VAL A 50 -41.06 -18.79 15.09
N GLY A 51 -41.32 -19.13 13.83
CA GLY A 51 -40.29 -19.23 12.78
C GLY A 51 -39.58 -17.91 12.50
N LEU A 52 -40.33 -16.81 12.47
CA LEU A 52 -39.80 -15.44 12.37
C LEU A 52 -38.95 -15.09 13.60
N ALA A 53 -39.48 -15.30 14.81
CA ALA A 53 -38.81 -14.99 16.07
C ALA A 53 -37.50 -15.79 16.25
N THR A 54 -37.49 -17.07 15.86
CA THR A 54 -36.28 -17.90 15.87
C THR A 54 -35.28 -17.47 14.80
N SER A 55 -35.75 -17.08 13.60
CA SER A 55 -34.90 -16.49 12.55
C SER A 55 -34.24 -15.17 12.96
N PHE A 56 -34.85 -14.41 13.89
CA PHE A 56 -34.29 -13.14 14.37
C PHE A 56 -33.20 -13.26 15.42
N ARG A 57 -33.06 -14.42 16.08
CA ARG A 57 -32.05 -14.63 17.14
C ARG A 57 -30.61 -14.55 16.62
N ASN A 58 -30.39 -14.85 15.34
CA ASN A 58 -29.06 -14.93 14.73
C ASN A 58 -28.77 -13.80 13.72
N LEU A 59 -29.60 -12.75 13.65
CA LEU A 59 -29.33 -11.62 12.75
C LEU A 59 -28.23 -10.71 13.30
N PRO A 60 -27.28 -10.24 12.46
CA PRO A 60 -26.29 -9.26 12.85
C PRO A 60 -26.92 -7.98 13.42
N ASP A 61 -26.26 -7.37 14.40
CA ASP A 61 -26.67 -6.08 14.92
C ASP A 61 -26.34 -4.97 13.90
N VAL A 62 -27.36 -4.30 13.38
CA VAL A 62 -27.19 -3.22 12.40
C VAL A 62 -26.52 -1.96 12.98
N ARG A 63 -26.46 -1.82 14.31
CA ARG A 63 -25.78 -0.68 14.97
C ARG A 63 -24.28 -0.68 14.71
N VAL A 64 -23.69 -1.81 14.33
CA VAL A 64 -22.29 -1.90 13.91
C VAL A 64 -21.99 -0.97 12.72
N LEU A 65 -23.00 -0.62 11.92
CA LEU A 65 -22.85 0.33 10.81
C LEU A 65 -22.51 1.76 11.27
N ARG A 66 -22.73 2.12 12.54
CA ARG A 66 -22.35 3.45 13.06
C ARG A 66 -20.83 3.66 13.08
N GLY A 67 -20.07 2.57 13.18
CA GLY A 67 -18.61 2.57 13.10
C GLY A 67 -18.09 1.82 11.87
N TYR A 68 -18.95 1.53 10.89
CA TYR A 68 -18.54 0.82 9.68
C TYR A 68 -17.72 1.74 8.79
N VAL A 69 -16.45 1.39 8.61
CA VAL A 69 -15.58 1.97 7.61
C VAL A 69 -15.48 0.98 6.46
N PRO A 70 -15.98 1.32 5.25
CA PRO A 70 -15.85 0.45 4.10
C PRO A 70 -14.37 0.20 3.80
N SER A 71 -14.02 -0.97 3.25
CA SER A 71 -12.65 -1.20 2.78
C SER A 71 -12.30 -0.19 1.69
N GLU A 72 -11.20 0.51 1.84
CA GLU A 72 -10.74 1.54 0.92
C GLU A 72 -9.37 1.21 0.33
N THR A 73 -9.19 1.60 -0.93
CA THR A 73 -7.93 1.48 -1.66
C THR A 73 -6.88 2.38 -1.02
N THR A 74 -5.72 1.81 -0.74
CA THR A 74 -4.52 2.55 -0.34
C THR A 74 -3.82 3.07 -1.58
N TYR A 75 -3.39 4.33 -1.55
CA TYR A 75 -2.66 4.95 -2.65
C TYR A 75 -1.26 5.37 -2.19
N ILE A 76 -0.26 5.09 -3.02
CA ILE A 76 1.13 5.50 -2.82
C ILE A 76 1.45 6.60 -3.82
N TYR A 77 1.94 7.73 -3.32
CA TYR A 77 2.30 8.90 -4.12
C TYR A 77 3.80 9.19 -4.08
N ASP A 78 4.32 9.70 -5.18
CA ASP A 78 5.62 10.35 -5.25
C ASP A 78 5.58 11.68 -4.48
N VAL A 79 6.75 12.26 -4.15
CA VAL A 79 6.90 13.49 -3.34
C VAL A 79 6.14 14.72 -3.89
N LYS A 80 5.68 14.68 -5.16
CA LYS A 80 4.92 15.75 -5.82
C LYS A 80 3.43 15.42 -5.97
N GLY A 81 2.96 14.29 -5.40
CA GLY A 81 1.57 13.87 -5.44
C GLY A 81 1.21 13.00 -6.65
N ARG A 82 2.16 12.57 -7.47
CA ARG A 82 1.86 11.62 -8.58
C ARG A 82 1.59 10.23 -8.00
N SER A 83 0.47 9.62 -8.38
CA SER A 83 0.18 8.23 -8.02
C SER A 83 1.23 7.28 -8.61
N LEU A 84 1.80 6.43 -7.75
CA LEU A 84 2.79 5.40 -8.09
C LEU A 84 2.19 4.00 -8.09
N ALA A 85 1.26 3.73 -7.16
CA ALA A 85 0.53 2.47 -7.06
C ALA A 85 -0.76 2.65 -6.25
N SER A 86 -1.74 1.80 -6.55
CA SER A 86 -2.96 1.60 -5.78
C SER A 86 -2.99 0.16 -5.25
N LEU A 87 -3.33 -0.02 -3.98
CA LEU A 87 -3.36 -1.31 -3.30
C LEU A 87 -4.75 -1.55 -2.74
N HIS A 88 -5.33 -2.69 -3.10
CA HIS A 88 -6.62 -3.12 -2.60
C HIS A 88 -6.69 -4.65 -2.55
N GLY A 89 -7.61 -5.16 -1.72
CA GLY A 89 -7.99 -6.57 -1.74
C GLY A 89 -8.91 -6.89 -2.92
N GLU A 90 -10.06 -7.49 -2.65
CA GLU A 90 -11.05 -7.79 -3.68
C GLU A 90 -11.80 -6.53 -4.17
N ALA A 91 -11.79 -5.45 -3.37
CA ALA A 91 -12.57 -4.25 -3.63
C ALA A 91 -11.68 -3.02 -3.87
N ASN A 92 -11.59 -2.56 -5.13
CA ASN A 92 -11.05 -1.24 -5.44
C ASN A 92 -12.12 -0.19 -5.12
N ARG A 93 -11.91 0.61 -4.07
CA ARG A 93 -12.88 1.58 -3.59
C ARG A 93 -12.25 2.86 -3.11
N GLU A 94 -12.84 3.96 -3.53
CA GLU A 94 -12.67 5.28 -2.93
C GLU A 94 -14.01 5.77 -2.41
N VAL A 95 -14.05 6.08 -1.11
CA VAL A 95 -15.28 6.52 -0.45
C VAL A 95 -15.46 8.01 -0.66
N VAL A 96 -16.65 8.40 -1.10
CA VAL A 96 -17.04 9.81 -1.28
C VAL A 96 -18.33 10.11 -0.54
N LYS A 97 -18.41 11.33 0.01
CA LYS A 97 -19.64 11.83 0.63
C LYS A 97 -20.73 12.03 -0.41
N LEU A 98 -21.99 11.90 0.01
CA LEU A 98 -23.14 12.01 -0.89
C LEU A 98 -23.21 13.36 -1.60
N ASP A 99 -22.80 14.45 -0.95
CA ASP A 99 -22.74 15.79 -1.53
C ASP A 99 -21.71 15.94 -2.67
N LYS A 100 -20.70 15.06 -2.71
CA LYS A 100 -19.71 14.93 -3.79
C LYS A 100 -20.14 13.99 -4.91
N ILE A 101 -21.40 13.59 -4.95
CA ILE A 101 -21.98 12.78 -6.02
C ILE A 101 -22.99 13.64 -6.80
N THR A 102 -22.91 13.64 -8.12
CA THR A 102 -23.83 14.42 -8.98
C THR A 102 -25.31 14.04 -8.77
N PRO A 103 -26.24 15.01 -8.73
CA PRO A 103 -27.67 14.74 -8.64
C PRO A 103 -28.21 13.86 -9.78
N ASN A 104 -27.58 13.91 -10.96
CA ASN A 104 -27.99 13.09 -12.11
C ASN A 104 -27.85 11.61 -11.81
N LEU A 105 -26.74 11.21 -11.20
CA LEU A 105 -26.51 9.83 -10.84
C LEU A 105 -27.43 9.38 -9.72
N LYS A 106 -27.59 10.18 -8.66
CA LYS A 106 -28.51 9.85 -7.55
C LYS A 106 -29.90 9.56 -8.11
N ARG A 107 -30.42 10.44 -8.98
CA ARG A 107 -31.72 10.25 -9.64
C ARG A 107 -31.73 9.04 -10.57
N ALA A 108 -30.69 8.81 -11.36
CA ALA A 108 -30.63 7.66 -12.27
C ALA A 108 -30.67 6.32 -11.51
N VAL A 109 -29.89 6.20 -10.45
CA VAL A 109 -29.86 5.01 -9.58
C VAL A 109 -31.21 4.80 -8.90
N LEU A 110 -31.78 5.85 -8.30
CA LEU A 110 -33.09 5.76 -7.65
C LEU A 110 -34.20 5.42 -8.66
N ALA A 111 -34.17 5.96 -9.87
CA ALA A 111 -35.21 5.70 -10.87
C ALA A 111 -35.27 4.22 -11.26
N MET A 112 -34.09 3.60 -11.35
CA MET A 112 -33.93 2.20 -11.76
C MET A 112 -34.09 1.22 -10.59
N GLU A 113 -33.50 1.52 -9.43
CA GLU A 113 -33.42 0.59 -8.29
C GLU A 113 -34.57 0.78 -7.29
N ASP A 114 -34.97 2.03 -6.99
CA ASP A 114 -35.97 2.31 -5.96
C ASP A 114 -36.57 3.73 -6.06
N SER A 115 -37.52 3.91 -6.98
CA SER A 115 -38.14 5.23 -7.26
C SER A 115 -38.87 5.87 -6.08
N HIS A 116 -39.22 5.07 -5.06
CA HIS A 116 -39.96 5.51 -3.87
C HIS A 116 -39.06 5.46 -2.62
N PHE A 117 -37.74 5.44 -2.80
CA PHE A 117 -36.78 5.27 -1.72
C PHE A 117 -37.04 6.20 -0.54
N TYR A 118 -37.30 7.49 -0.77
CA TYR A 118 -37.51 8.45 0.31
C TYR A 118 -38.87 8.35 1.02
N SER A 119 -39.83 7.58 0.50
CA SER A 119 -41.19 7.51 1.06
C SER A 119 -41.49 6.24 1.86
N HIS A 120 -40.74 5.15 1.66
CA HIS A 120 -40.95 3.90 2.39
C HIS A 120 -39.99 3.74 3.58
N HIS A 121 -40.27 2.78 4.48
CA HIS A 121 -39.48 2.50 5.69
C HIS A 121 -38.90 1.07 5.64
N GLY A 122 -37.86 0.86 4.83
CA GLY A 122 -37.08 -0.38 4.70
C GLY A 122 -37.62 -1.31 3.61
N ILE A 123 -38.93 -1.52 3.58
CA ILE A 123 -39.63 -2.30 2.55
C ILE A 123 -40.67 -1.45 1.84
N ASN A 124 -40.93 -1.75 0.58
CA ASN A 124 -41.99 -1.12 -0.20
C ASN A 124 -43.13 -2.15 -0.46
N PRO A 125 -44.23 -2.09 0.31
CA PRO A 125 -45.34 -3.05 0.18
C PRO A 125 -45.96 -3.08 -1.22
N ASN A 126 -46.01 -1.93 -1.90
CA ASN A 126 -46.56 -1.81 -3.24
C ASN A 126 -45.68 -2.53 -4.27
N SER A 127 -44.35 -2.41 -4.13
CA SER A 127 -43.39 -3.11 -5.00
C SER A 127 -43.38 -4.62 -4.74
N VAL A 128 -43.52 -5.05 -3.48
CA VAL A 128 -43.59 -6.47 -3.11
C VAL A 128 -44.89 -7.11 -3.63
N GLY A 129 -46.04 -6.46 -3.43
CA GLY A 129 -47.34 -6.94 -3.87
C GLY A 129 -47.44 -7.04 -5.40
N ARG A 130 -46.95 -6.02 -6.12
CA ARG A 130 -46.90 -6.03 -7.60
C ARG A 130 -46.00 -7.15 -8.13
N ALA A 131 -44.80 -7.29 -7.57
CA ALA A 131 -43.88 -8.34 -7.97
C ALA A 131 -44.47 -9.74 -7.75
N LEU A 132 -45.21 -9.96 -6.65
CA LEU A 132 -45.89 -11.24 -6.39
C LEU A 132 -46.97 -11.56 -7.42
N LEU A 133 -47.77 -10.56 -7.83
CA LEU A 133 -48.82 -10.73 -8.84
C LEU A 133 -48.22 -11.05 -10.22
N ILE A 134 -47.26 -10.25 -10.69
CA ILE A 134 -46.63 -10.40 -12.00
C ILE A 134 -45.82 -11.71 -12.09
N ASN A 135 -45.09 -12.08 -11.04
CA ASN A 135 -44.32 -13.32 -11.01
C ASN A 135 -45.22 -14.57 -10.98
N ARG A 136 -46.44 -14.46 -10.41
CA ARG A 136 -47.43 -15.53 -10.43
C ARG A 136 -48.05 -15.71 -11.82
N GLU A 137 -48.29 -14.62 -12.54
CA GLU A 137 -48.81 -14.66 -13.91
C GLU A 137 -47.78 -15.20 -14.92
N GLN A 138 -46.49 -14.85 -14.77
CA GLN A 138 -45.46 -15.20 -15.74
C GLN A 138 -44.65 -16.47 -15.41
N GLY A 139 -44.93 -17.13 -14.28
CA GLY A 139 -44.29 -18.40 -13.88
C GLY A 139 -42.77 -18.32 -13.62
N ARG A 140 -42.17 -17.14 -13.69
CA ARG A 140 -40.75 -16.85 -13.48
C ARG A 140 -40.59 -15.51 -12.74
N VAL A 141 -39.42 -15.27 -12.15
CA VAL A 141 -39.12 -13.98 -11.53
C VAL A 141 -38.79 -12.95 -12.63
N VAL A 142 -39.65 -11.96 -12.82
CA VAL A 142 -39.59 -10.97 -13.90
C VAL A 142 -39.29 -9.58 -13.35
N GLU A 143 -39.87 -9.22 -12.20
CA GLU A 143 -39.68 -7.92 -11.55
C GLU A 143 -39.19 -8.10 -10.11
N GLY A 144 -38.20 -7.29 -9.71
CA GLY A 144 -37.57 -7.38 -8.40
C GLY A 144 -38.26 -6.49 -7.37
N GLY A 145 -39.00 -7.05 -6.41
CA GLY A 145 -39.62 -6.31 -5.31
C GLY A 145 -38.66 -5.86 -4.19
N SER A 146 -37.37 -5.69 -4.46
CA SER A 146 -36.35 -5.37 -3.43
C SER A 146 -36.10 -3.87 -3.37
N THR A 147 -36.08 -3.29 -2.16
CA THR A 147 -35.70 -1.88 -1.96
C THR A 147 -34.18 -1.72 -1.99
N LEU A 148 -33.71 -0.49 -2.18
CA LEU A 148 -32.28 -0.15 -2.14
C LEU A 148 -31.64 -0.56 -0.80
N THR A 149 -32.35 -0.35 0.32
CA THR A 149 -31.90 -0.76 1.66
C THR A 149 -31.77 -2.29 1.78
N MET A 150 -32.70 -3.07 1.22
CA MET A 150 -32.58 -4.53 1.18
C MET A 150 -31.36 -4.98 0.37
N GLN A 151 -31.06 -4.30 -0.74
CA GLN A 151 -29.87 -4.58 -1.53
C GLN A 151 -28.58 -4.25 -0.77
N LEU A 152 -28.56 -3.13 -0.03
CA LEU A 152 -27.44 -2.78 0.85
C LEU A 152 -27.19 -3.88 1.89
N VAL A 153 -28.24 -4.36 2.56
CA VAL A 153 -28.16 -5.46 3.54
C VAL A 153 -27.59 -6.73 2.91
N LYS A 154 -28.10 -7.11 1.73
CA LYS A 154 -27.63 -8.27 0.98
C LYS A 154 -26.11 -8.19 0.73
N ASN A 155 -25.61 -7.00 0.39
CA ASN A 155 -24.20 -6.80 0.05
C ASN A 155 -23.28 -6.66 1.28
N LEU A 156 -23.80 -6.28 2.45
CA LEU A 156 -23.00 -6.04 3.66
C LEU A 156 -22.97 -7.22 4.64
N PHE A 157 -24.09 -7.93 4.83
CA PHE A 157 -24.25 -8.85 5.96
C PHE A 157 -24.44 -10.32 5.60
N LEU A 158 -24.99 -10.61 4.42
CA LEU A 158 -25.54 -11.93 4.15
C LEU A 158 -24.69 -12.72 3.16
N LYS A 159 -24.23 -13.89 3.60
CA LYS A 159 -23.62 -14.90 2.71
C LYS A 159 -24.70 -15.53 1.81
N PRO A 160 -24.31 -16.14 0.67
CA PRO A 160 -25.26 -16.83 -0.21
C PRO A 160 -25.82 -18.11 0.44
N GLU A 161 -26.92 -18.00 1.20
CA GLU A 161 -27.64 -19.16 1.79
C GLU A 161 -29.06 -19.32 1.20
N ARG A 162 -29.85 -20.32 1.66
CA ARG A 162 -31.18 -20.69 1.13
C ARG A 162 -32.08 -19.46 0.92
N LYS A 163 -32.67 -19.35 -0.29
CA LYS A 163 -33.25 -18.12 -0.87
C LYS A 163 -34.40 -17.47 -0.07
N PHE A 164 -35.24 -18.25 0.61
CA PHE A 164 -36.48 -17.74 1.21
C PHE A 164 -36.28 -17.15 2.62
N SER A 165 -35.53 -17.82 3.51
CA SER A 165 -35.17 -17.28 4.83
C SER A 165 -34.29 -16.03 4.70
N ARG A 166 -33.40 -15.99 3.69
CA ARG A 166 -32.55 -14.83 3.41
C ARG A 166 -33.36 -13.59 3.06
N LYS A 167 -34.41 -13.69 2.24
CA LYS A 167 -35.19 -12.53 1.81
C LYS A 167 -35.97 -11.88 2.95
N VAL A 168 -36.46 -12.68 3.90
CA VAL A 168 -37.10 -12.20 5.13
C VAL A 168 -36.07 -11.52 6.03
N ALA A 169 -34.86 -12.08 6.16
CA ALA A 169 -33.75 -11.45 6.88
C ALA A 169 -33.35 -10.10 6.27
N GLU A 170 -33.25 -10.00 4.93
CA GLU A 170 -33.00 -8.75 4.21
C GLU A 170 -34.04 -7.68 4.54
N ALA A 171 -35.34 -8.04 4.49
CA ALA A 171 -36.44 -7.12 4.79
C ALA A 171 -36.39 -6.59 6.24
N VAL A 172 -36.19 -7.47 7.22
CA VAL A 172 -36.16 -7.06 8.63
C VAL A 172 -34.93 -6.22 8.96
N MET A 173 -33.77 -6.58 8.44
CA MET A 173 -32.58 -5.75 8.62
C MET A 173 -32.72 -4.40 7.90
N ALA A 174 -33.37 -4.35 6.73
CA ALA A 174 -33.63 -3.08 6.05
C ALA A 174 -34.51 -2.14 6.89
N ILE A 175 -35.55 -2.66 7.53
CA ILE A 175 -36.37 -1.89 8.49
C ILE A 175 -35.52 -1.39 9.65
N ARG A 176 -34.66 -2.25 10.24
CA ARG A 176 -33.79 -1.87 11.36
C ARG A 176 -32.75 -0.82 10.97
N ILE A 177 -32.17 -0.90 9.77
CA ILE A 177 -31.23 0.10 9.27
C ILE A 177 -31.91 1.46 9.15
N GLU A 178 -33.12 1.52 8.56
CA GLU A 178 -33.85 2.78 8.38
C GLU A 178 -34.39 3.41 9.67
N GLN A 179 -34.45 2.65 10.76
CA GLN A 179 -34.73 3.20 12.10
C GLN A 179 -33.52 3.91 12.71
N ILE A 180 -32.31 3.66 12.20
CA ILE A 180 -31.04 4.11 12.81
C ILE A 180 -30.33 5.13 11.91
N PHE A 181 -30.44 4.99 10.59
CA PHE A 181 -29.76 5.80 9.60
C PHE A 181 -30.76 6.59 8.76
N THR A 182 -30.38 7.82 8.39
CA THR A 182 -31.18 8.63 7.47
C THR A 182 -31.12 8.06 6.06
N LYS A 183 -32.10 8.42 5.21
CA LYS A 183 -32.12 8.01 3.79
C LYS A 183 -30.85 8.41 3.05
N ASP A 184 -30.32 9.60 3.32
CA ASP A 184 -29.08 10.08 2.73
C ASP A 184 -27.89 9.22 3.14
N GLN A 185 -27.77 8.87 4.42
CA GLN A 185 -26.71 7.98 4.90
C GLN A 185 -26.80 6.60 4.25
N ILE A 186 -28.01 6.07 4.06
CA ILE A 186 -28.22 4.77 3.41
C ILE A 186 -27.86 4.84 1.92
N LEU A 187 -28.24 5.91 1.23
CA LEU A 187 -27.88 6.12 -0.17
C LEU A 187 -26.36 6.30 -0.32
N GLU A 188 -25.71 7.02 0.58
CA GLU A 188 -24.25 7.16 0.63
C GLU A 188 -23.56 5.81 0.82
N MET A 189 -23.98 5.02 1.82
CA MET A 189 -23.46 3.68 2.05
C MET A 189 -23.67 2.78 0.82
N TYR A 190 -24.86 2.84 0.21
CA TYR A 190 -25.18 2.06 -0.98
C TYR A 190 -24.26 2.42 -2.16
N LEU A 191 -24.20 3.69 -2.54
CA LEU A 191 -23.40 4.15 -3.68
C LEU A 191 -21.91 3.89 -3.50
N ASN A 192 -21.40 3.88 -2.27
CA ASN A 192 -20.02 3.52 -1.96
C ASN A 192 -19.78 2.00 -1.83
N GLN A 193 -20.82 1.20 -1.57
CA GLN A 193 -20.67 -0.24 -1.34
C GLN A 193 -20.87 -1.09 -2.60
N ILE A 194 -21.79 -0.71 -3.49
CA ILE A 194 -22.18 -1.58 -4.60
C ILE A 194 -21.04 -1.86 -5.58
N TYR A 195 -21.11 -3.04 -6.18
CA TYR A 195 -20.19 -3.49 -7.22
C TYR A 195 -20.63 -2.93 -8.58
N TRP A 196 -19.73 -2.20 -9.25
CA TRP A 196 -19.97 -1.58 -10.56
C TRP A 196 -19.29 -2.31 -11.72
N GLY A 197 -18.66 -3.47 -11.47
CA GLY A 197 -17.94 -4.25 -12.48
C GLY A 197 -16.44 -3.96 -12.52
N HIS A 198 -15.65 -4.90 -13.03
CA HIS A 198 -14.18 -4.81 -13.16
C HIS A 198 -13.45 -4.45 -11.86
N ASN A 199 -13.85 -5.05 -10.74
CA ASN A 199 -13.34 -4.78 -9.38
C ASN A 199 -13.61 -3.37 -8.84
N ASN A 200 -14.42 -2.55 -9.51
CA ASN A 200 -14.81 -1.24 -8.99
C ASN A 200 -15.95 -1.40 -7.98
N TYR A 201 -15.66 -1.06 -6.72
CA TYR A 201 -16.66 -0.97 -5.66
C TYR A 201 -16.81 0.49 -5.26
N GLY A 202 -18.04 0.97 -5.23
CA GLY A 202 -18.29 2.37 -4.96
C GLY A 202 -18.20 3.25 -6.21
N ILE A 203 -19.00 4.31 -6.20
CA ILE A 203 -19.24 5.14 -7.38
C ILE A 203 -18.03 5.95 -7.82
N GLN A 204 -17.20 6.45 -6.90
CA GLN A 204 -16.07 7.30 -7.26
C GLN A 204 -15.10 6.53 -8.17
N THR A 205 -14.70 5.34 -7.72
CA THR A 205 -13.84 4.44 -8.49
C THR A 205 -14.48 4.03 -9.82
N ALA A 206 -15.79 3.81 -9.85
CA ALA A 206 -16.50 3.52 -11.09
C ALA A 206 -16.46 4.70 -12.07
N ALA A 207 -16.71 5.93 -11.61
CA ALA A 207 -16.66 7.14 -12.44
C ALA A 207 -15.27 7.35 -13.06
N GLU A 208 -14.22 7.15 -12.27
CA GLU A 208 -12.83 7.28 -12.70
C GLU A 208 -12.46 6.18 -13.72
N SER A 209 -12.80 4.93 -13.42
CA SER A 209 -12.54 3.80 -14.32
C SER A 209 -13.30 3.91 -15.64
N TYR A 210 -14.61 4.17 -15.59
CA TYR A 210 -15.47 4.17 -16.76
C TYR A 210 -15.36 5.42 -17.62
N PHE A 211 -15.07 6.60 -17.03
CA PHE A 211 -15.11 7.88 -17.77
C PHE A 211 -13.92 8.80 -17.51
N ASN A 212 -12.98 8.43 -16.64
CA ASN A 212 -11.85 9.28 -16.22
C ASN A 212 -12.33 10.63 -15.67
N LYS A 213 -13.38 10.58 -14.85
CA LYS A 213 -14.00 11.74 -14.19
C LYS A 213 -14.31 11.41 -12.73
N SER A 214 -14.35 12.44 -11.90
CA SER A 214 -14.88 12.32 -10.55
C SER A 214 -16.40 12.17 -10.57
N SER A 215 -16.98 11.55 -9.54
CA SER A 215 -18.42 11.23 -9.47
C SER A 215 -19.35 12.46 -9.41
N ASP A 216 -18.83 13.63 -9.07
CA ASP A 216 -19.51 14.93 -9.14
C ASP A 216 -19.57 15.51 -10.56
N GLN A 217 -18.71 15.05 -11.47
CA GLN A 217 -18.56 15.59 -12.82
C GLN A 217 -19.29 14.77 -13.90
N LEU A 218 -20.04 13.73 -13.52
CA LEU A 218 -20.80 12.92 -14.46
C LEU A 218 -22.02 13.68 -14.98
N ASN A 219 -22.20 13.64 -16.30
CA ASN A 219 -23.43 14.14 -16.94
C ASN A 219 -24.55 13.10 -16.87
N LEU A 220 -25.73 13.47 -17.38
CA LEU A 220 -26.93 12.63 -17.37
C LEU A 220 -26.73 11.31 -18.15
N ALA A 221 -26.07 11.37 -19.31
CA ALA A 221 -25.81 10.17 -20.12
C ALA A 221 -24.91 9.18 -19.39
N GLU A 222 -23.78 9.64 -18.86
CA GLU A 222 -22.82 8.83 -18.08
C GLU A 222 -23.47 8.26 -16.81
N SER A 223 -24.27 9.09 -16.12
CA SER A 223 -25.02 8.69 -14.93
C SER A 223 -26.04 7.58 -15.21
N ALA A 224 -26.83 7.73 -16.27
CA ALA A 224 -27.81 6.73 -16.69
C ALA A 224 -27.14 5.42 -17.14
N MET A 225 -25.97 5.51 -17.79
CA MET A 225 -25.21 4.34 -18.19
C MET A 225 -24.74 3.55 -16.97
N LEU A 226 -24.13 4.20 -15.96
CA LEU A 226 -23.70 3.55 -14.73
C LEU A 226 -24.87 2.92 -13.98
N ALA A 227 -25.97 3.66 -13.79
CA ALA A 227 -27.16 3.13 -13.13
C ALA A 227 -27.70 1.87 -13.84
N GLY A 228 -27.60 1.81 -15.17
CA GLY A 228 -27.98 0.64 -15.96
C GLY A 228 -27.13 -0.60 -15.73
N LEU A 229 -25.91 -0.45 -15.19
CA LEU A 229 -24.97 -1.54 -14.90
C LEU A 229 -25.34 -2.33 -13.65
N ILE A 230 -25.96 -1.69 -12.64
CA ILE A 230 -26.12 -2.22 -11.28
C ILE A 230 -26.71 -3.64 -11.26
N GLN A 231 -27.67 -3.91 -12.15
CA GLN A 231 -28.34 -5.22 -12.23
C GLN A 231 -27.39 -6.36 -12.63
N SER A 232 -26.49 -6.12 -13.58
CA SER A 232 -25.52 -7.11 -14.09
C SER A 232 -24.24 -6.39 -14.56
N PRO A 233 -23.37 -5.98 -13.63
CA PRO A 233 -22.30 -5.03 -13.95
C PRO A 233 -21.28 -5.53 -14.97
N GLU A 234 -21.00 -6.84 -14.98
CA GLU A 234 -20.08 -7.46 -15.94
C GLU A 234 -20.71 -7.59 -17.34
N GLU A 235 -21.97 -8.03 -17.41
CA GLU A 235 -22.65 -8.26 -18.69
C GLU A 235 -22.97 -6.94 -19.41
N TYR A 236 -23.39 -5.93 -18.66
CA TYR A 236 -23.79 -4.65 -19.20
C TYR A 236 -22.65 -3.64 -19.31
N SER A 237 -21.43 -4.05 -18.99
CA SER A 237 -20.27 -3.18 -19.05
C SER A 237 -20.02 -2.66 -20.48
N PRO A 238 -19.85 -1.33 -20.68
CA PRO A 238 -19.47 -0.76 -21.97
C PRO A 238 -18.06 -1.18 -22.44
N PHE A 239 -17.20 -1.70 -21.56
CA PHE A 239 -15.91 -2.29 -21.95
C PHE A 239 -16.05 -3.67 -22.61
N VAL A 240 -17.18 -4.35 -22.37
CA VAL A 240 -17.48 -5.67 -22.92
C VAL A 240 -18.38 -5.52 -24.15
N ASN A 241 -19.50 -4.80 -24.01
CA ASN A 241 -20.43 -4.55 -25.10
C ASN A 241 -21.11 -3.18 -24.94
N LEU A 242 -20.68 -2.22 -25.75
CA LEU A 242 -21.18 -0.85 -25.71
C LEU A 242 -22.65 -0.73 -26.14
N GLU A 243 -23.11 -1.56 -27.08
CA GLU A 243 -24.50 -1.50 -27.56
C GLU A 243 -25.47 -1.96 -26.47
N LYS A 244 -25.19 -3.09 -25.81
CA LYS A 244 -25.96 -3.51 -24.63
C LYS A 244 -25.94 -2.46 -23.52
N ALA A 245 -24.80 -1.83 -23.27
CA ALA A 245 -24.69 -0.75 -22.28
C ALA A 245 -25.58 0.45 -22.63
N LYS A 246 -25.68 0.80 -23.92
CA LYS A 246 -26.56 1.88 -24.42
C LYS A 246 -28.05 1.52 -24.35
N GLU A 247 -28.41 0.27 -24.59
CA GLU A 247 -29.79 -0.21 -24.39
C GLU A 247 -30.20 -0.05 -22.93
N ARG A 248 -29.32 -0.47 -22.00
CA ARG A 248 -29.53 -0.29 -20.55
C ARG A 248 -29.59 1.17 -20.14
N GLN A 249 -28.70 2.01 -20.67
CA GLN A 249 -28.75 3.45 -20.48
C GLN A 249 -30.09 4.04 -20.94
N SER A 250 -30.59 3.63 -22.10
CA SER A 250 -31.86 4.10 -22.65
C SER A 250 -33.04 3.69 -21.78
N LEU A 251 -33.02 2.49 -21.21
CA LEU A 251 -34.02 2.03 -20.24
C LEU A 251 -34.06 2.96 -19.01
N VAL A 252 -32.90 3.32 -18.46
CA VAL A 252 -32.82 4.23 -17.31
C VAL A 252 -33.35 5.62 -17.66
N LEU A 253 -32.96 6.18 -18.82
CA LEU A 253 -33.45 7.48 -19.27
C LEU A 253 -34.97 7.49 -19.47
N ASN A 254 -35.52 6.46 -20.11
CA ASN A 254 -36.98 6.28 -20.26
C ASN A 254 -37.66 6.31 -18.89
N ARG A 255 -37.11 5.55 -17.94
CA ARG A 255 -37.66 5.45 -16.59
C ARG A 255 -37.63 6.78 -15.85
N MET A 256 -36.54 7.54 -15.97
CA MET A 256 -36.43 8.88 -15.41
C MET A 256 -37.46 9.85 -16.03
N ARG A 257 -37.74 9.74 -17.33
CA ARG A 257 -38.79 10.53 -17.99
C ARG A 257 -40.18 10.15 -17.51
N GLU A 258 -40.50 8.86 -17.40
CA GLU A 258 -41.79 8.35 -16.89
C GLU A 258 -42.10 8.87 -15.48
N LEU A 259 -41.08 8.99 -14.64
CA LEU A 259 -41.19 9.54 -13.29
C LEU A 259 -41.24 11.09 -13.27
N GLY A 260 -41.07 11.75 -14.43
CA GLY A 260 -41.05 13.20 -14.55
C GLY A 260 -39.76 13.86 -14.02
N TRP A 261 -38.67 13.09 -13.85
CA TRP A 261 -37.41 13.60 -13.29
C TRP A 261 -36.49 14.24 -14.32
N ILE A 262 -36.76 13.99 -15.60
CA ILE A 262 -36.14 14.64 -16.76
C ILE A 262 -37.20 14.91 -17.83
N THR A 263 -36.93 15.88 -18.69
CA THR A 263 -37.75 16.22 -19.86
C THR A 263 -37.43 15.32 -21.05
N ALA A 264 -38.34 15.28 -22.04
CA ALA A 264 -38.10 14.55 -23.29
C ALA A 264 -36.88 15.09 -24.07
N ALA A 265 -36.64 16.40 -24.01
CA ALA A 265 -35.48 17.03 -24.64
C ALA A 265 -34.15 16.61 -23.97
N GLU A 266 -34.13 16.55 -22.63
CA GLU A 266 -32.96 16.05 -21.88
C GLU A 266 -32.69 14.57 -22.14
N GLU A 267 -33.74 13.75 -22.23
CA GLU A 267 -33.63 12.34 -22.61
C GLU A 267 -33.00 12.19 -24.00
N GLU A 268 -33.53 12.90 -25.00
CA GLU A 268 -33.02 12.81 -26.37
C GLU A 268 -31.57 13.30 -26.48
N ALA A 269 -31.24 14.41 -25.80
CA ALA A 269 -29.88 14.93 -25.73
C ALA A 269 -28.91 13.93 -25.08
N ALA A 270 -29.31 13.30 -23.97
CA ALA A 270 -28.50 12.31 -23.27
C ALA A 270 -28.26 11.06 -24.12
N ARG A 271 -29.25 10.59 -24.89
CA ARG A 271 -29.10 9.45 -25.80
C ARG A 271 -28.12 9.72 -26.95
N LYS A 272 -28.15 10.94 -27.50
CA LYS A 272 -27.25 11.36 -28.59
C LYS A 272 -25.83 11.65 -28.10
N GLN A 273 -25.65 11.86 -26.81
CA GLN A 273 -24.36 12.20 -26.25
C GLN A 273 -23.35 11.05 -26.43
N LYS A 274 -22.20 11.36 -27.05
CA LYS A 274 -21.11 10.40 -27.20
C LYS A 274 -20.37 10.23 -25.88
N VAL A 275 -20.56 9.08 -25.24
CA VAL A 275 -19.86 8.69 -24.01
C VAL A 275 -18.42 8.29 -24.33
N LYS A 276 -17.43 8.96 -23.72
CA LYS A 276 -16.01 8.62 -23.86
C LYS A 276 -15.62 7.68 -22.72
N LEU A 277 -15.21 6.45 -23.05
CA LEU A 277 -14.78 5.49 -22.06
C LEU A 277 -13.37 5.79 -21.53
N GLY A 278 -13.17 5.52 -20.24
CA GLY A 278 -11.93 5.62 -19.51
C GLY A 278 -11.06 4.37 -19.66
N LYS A 279 -10.30 4.05 -18.62
CA LYS A 279 -9.42 2.87 -18.54
C LYS A 279 -9.65 2.16 -17.22
N LEU A 280 -9.61 0.82 -17.23
CA LEU A 280 -9.69 0.01 -16.02
C LEU A 280 -8.52 0.36 -15.07
N THR A 281 -8.86 0.73 -13.83
CA THR A 281 -7.87 1.12 -12.81
C THR A 281 -7.54 0.00 -11.81
N SER A 282 -8.34 -1.08 -11.80
CA SER A 282 -8.24 -2.18 -10.83
C SER A 282 -6.92 -2.95 -10.86
N TRP A 283 -6.18 -2.93 -11.97
CA TRP A 283 -4.93 -3.68 -12.12
C TRP A 283 -3.78 -2.84 -12.66
N GLN A 284 -3.66 -1.58 -12.23
CA GLN A 284 -2.50 -0.78 -12.60
C GLN A 284 -1.23 -1.34 -11.95
N THR A 285 -0.25 -1.65 -12.79
CA THR A 285 1.09 -2.06 -12.35
C THR A 285 1.80 -0.86 -11.74
N SER A 286 2.57 -1.06 -10.67
CA SER A 286 3.38 0.00 -10.08
C SER A 286 4.28 0.67 -11.12
N GLU A 287 4.28 2.00 -11.08
CA GLU A 287 5.12 2.86 -11.92
C GLU A 287 6.60 2.81 -11.50
N LEU A 288 6.88 2.53 -10.21
CA LEU A 288 8.23 2.43 -9.62
C LEU A 288 8.33 1.19 -8.71
N PRO A 289 8.40 -0.03 -9.27
CA PRO A 289 8.16 -1.25 -8.50
C PRO A 289 9.08 -1.47 -7.29
N TYR A 290 10.39 -1.19 -7.42
CA TYR A 290 11.33 -1.29 -6.29
C TYR A 290 10.99 -0.35 -5.12
N VAL A 291 10.46 0.83 -5.43
CA VAL A 291 10.05 1.84 -4.43
C VAL A 291 8.75 1.41 -3.78
N THR A 292 7.74 1.08 -4.58
CA THR A 292 6.42 0.71 -4.05
C THR A 292 6.47 -0.57 -3.25
N GLU A 293 7.28 -1.56 -3.66
CA GLU A 293 7.45 -2.80 -2.89
C GLU A 293 8.15 -2.53 -1.54
N ALA A 294 9.18 -1.68 -1.52
CA ALA A 294 9.84 -1.28 -0.28
C ALA A 294 8.86 -0.57 0.68
N VAL A 295 8.05 0.35 0.16
CA VAL A 295 7.00 1.05 0.92
C VAL A 295 5.96 0.06 1.43
N VAL A 296 5.46 -0.85 0.59
CA VAL A 296 4.48 -1.87 0.96
C VAL A 296 5.01 -2.78 2.06
N ASN A 297 6.27 -3.21 1.96
CA ASN A 297 6.89 -4.04 2.97
C ASN A 297 7.00 -3.31 4.32
N GLU A 298 7.46 -2.05 4.33
CA GLU A 298 7.50 -1.24 5.55
C GLU A 298 6.10 -1.05 6.16
N LEU A 299 5.08 -0.76 5.34
CA LEU A 299 3.72 -0.59 5.83
C LEU A 299 3.14 -1.90 6.36
N ASN A 300 3.40 -3.03 5.71
CA ASN A 300 2.95 -4.34 6.15
C ASN A 300 3.60 -4.74 7.48
N GLU A 301 4.89 -4.46 7.67
CA GLU A 301 5.60 -4.69 8.93
C GLU A 301 5.03 -3.85 10.08
N ARG A 302 4.62 -2.61 9.80
CA ARG A 302 4.12 -1.66 10.82
C ARG A 302 2.63 -1.82 11.14
N PHE A 303 1.79 -2.00 10.13
CA PHE A 303 0.33 -1.92 10.25
C PHE A 303 -0.39 -3.24 9.93
N GLY A 304 0.32 -4.21 9.35
CA GLY A 304 -0.26 -5.48 8.90
C GLY A 304 -0.93 -5.37 7.52
N ARG A 305 -0.94 -6.50 6.80
CA ARG A 305 -1.39 -6.57 5.40
C ARG A 305 -2.84 -6.12 5.19
N ASP A 306 -3.74 -6.50 6.10
CA ASP A 306 -5.16 -6.12 5.98
C ASP A 306 -5.36 -4.61 6.09
N ALA A 307 -4.66 -3.93 6.99
CA ALA A 307 -4.72 -2.48 7.11
C ALA A 307 -4.18 -1.80 5.84
N VAL A 308 -3.10 -2.32 5.25
CA VAL A 308 -2.53 -1.78 4.00
C VAL A 308 -3.46 -1.97 2.81
N LEU A 309 -4.17 -3.10 2.71
CA LEU A 309 -5.05 -3.40 1.57
C LEU A 309 -6.48 -2.87 1.71
N LYS A 310 -6.94 -2.57 2.93
CA LYS A 310 -8.35 -2.20 3.20
C LYS A 310 -8.51 -0.90 3.98
N GLY A 311 -7.44 -0.34 4.52
CA GLY A 311 -7.48 0.81 5.42
C GLY A 311 -7.48 2.18 4.73
N GLY A 312 -7.50 2.24 3.39
CA GLY A 312 -7.62 3.51 2.67
C GLY A 312 -6.44 4.48 2.82
N MET A 313 -5.23 3.96 3.09
CA MET A 313 -4.10 4.82 3.43
C MET A 313 -3.70 5.74 2.27
N ARG A 314 -3.35 6.98 2.56
CA ARG A 314 -2.72 7.91 1.62
C ARG A 314 -1.24 8.04 2.00
N VAL A 315 -0.37 7.41 1.22
CA VAL A 315 1.05 7.24 1.54
C VAL A 315 1.89 8.18 0.69
N GLN A 316 2.52 9.15 1.33
CA GLN A 316 3.38 10.12 0.69
C GLN A 316 4.84 9.67 0.79
N THR A 317 5.49 9.34 -0.33
CA THR A 317 6.91 8.94 -0.36
C THR A 317 7.86 10.14 -0.46
N THR A 318 9.14 9.91 -0.20
CA THR A 318 10.24 10.89 -0.39
C THR A 318 10.76 10.97 -1.82
N ILE A 319 10.30 10.05 -2.68
CA ILE A 319 10.82 9.78 -4.01
C ILE A 319 10.14 10.70 -5.03
N ASP A 320 10.94 11.33 -5.90
CA ASP A 320 10.43 11.99 -7.11
C ASP A 320 10.46 10.98 -8.26
N TYR A 321 9.35 10.86 -9.00
CA TYR A 321 9.25 9.88 -10.08
C TYR A 321 10.36 10.04 -11.13
N ASN A 322 10.62 11.25 -11.60
CA ASN A 322 11.59 11.49 -12.66
C ASN A 322 13.02 11.24 -12.16
N PHE A 323 13.31 11.61 -10.91
CA PHE A 323 14.60 11.37 -10.28
C PHE A 323 14.89 9.87 -10.12
N GLN A 324 13.90 9.08 -9.68
CA GLN A 324 14.02 7.63 -9.60
C GLN A 324 14.24 6.99 -10.97
N ARG A 325 13.47 7.39 -11.99
CA ARG A 325 13.65 6.90 -13.37
C ARG A 325 15.03 7.20 -13.92
N MET A 326 15.57 8.38 -13.64
CA MET A 326 16.95 8.75 -13.99
C MET A 326 17.98 7.82 -13.34
N ALA A 327 17.76 7.42 -12.08
CA ALA A 327 18.62 6.46 -11.38
C ALA A 327 18.56 5.08 -12.03
N GLU A 328 17.36 4.55 -12.26
CA GLU A 328 17.12 3.26 -12.94
C GLU A 328 17.78 3.20 -14.32
N GLU A 329 17.62 4.25 -15.11
CA GLU A 329 18.25 4.35 -16.42
C GLU A 329 19.77 4.42 -16.36
N SER A 330 20.33 5.08 -15.34
CA SER A 330 21.77 5.19 -15.18
C SER A 330 22.37 3.83 -14.82
N VAL A 331 21.71 3.07 -13.94
CA VAL A 331 22.06 1.68 -13.62
C VAL A 331 21.93 0.77 -14.85
N ARG A 332 20.81 0.83 -15.58
CA ARG A 332 20.59 0.02 -16.78
C ARG A 332 21.63 0.29 -17.87
N ARG A 333 21.95 1.56 -18.12
CA ARG A 333 22.98 1.96 -19.09
C ARG A 333 24.37 1.50 -18.66
N ALA A 334 24.70 1.65 -17.37
CA ALA A 334 25.97 1.17 -16.83
C ALA A 334 26.12 -0.35 -17.00
N HIS A 335 25.10 -1.12 -16.66
CA HIS A 335 25.12 -2.57 -16.82
C HIS A 335 25.33 -3.00 -18.28
N ASN A 336 24.66 -2.35 -19.23
CA ASN A 336 24.80 -2.69 -20.65
C ASN A 336 26.23 -2.46 -21.20
N ASN A 337 26.98 -1.55 -20.58
CA ASN A 337 28.36 -1.22 -20.96
C ASN A 337 29.39 -1.91 -20.06
N LEU A 338 28.95 -2.75 -19.13
CA LEU A 338 29.81 -3.35 -18.12
C LEU A 338 30.62 -4.48 -18.76
N ARG A 339 31.95 -4.36 -18.73
CA ARG A 339 32.90 -5.32 -19.32
C ARG A 339 33.52 -6.24 -18.27
N VAL A 340 32.72 -6.69 -17.32
CA VAL A 340 33.10 -7.64 -16.26
C VAL A 340 31.96 -8.61 -15.98
N TYR A 341 32.25 -9.72 -15.31
CA TYR A 341 31.27 -10.73 -14.96
C TYR A 341 30.46 -10.31 -13.73
N ALA A 342 29.66 -9.25 -13.85
CA ALA A 342 28.70 -8.83 -12.83
C ALA A 342 27.29 -8.78 -13.44
N ASP A 343 26.34 -9.48 -12.82
CA ASP A 343 24.96 -9.55 -13.27
C ASP A 343 24.07 -8.46 -12.66
N GLN A 344 24.52 -7.80 -11.59
CA GLN A 344 23.72 -6.83 -10.85
C GLN A 344 24.49 -5.56 -10.48
N ILE A 345 23.73 -4.47 -10.47
CA ILE A 345 24.14 -3.17 -9.95
C ILE A 345 22.98 -2.67 -9.08
N ALA A 346 23.29 -2.17 -7.89
CA ALA A 346 22.35 -1.52 -6.99
C ALA A 346 22.81 -0.10 -6.67
N LEU A 347 21.85 0.81 -6.48
CA LEU A 347 22.11 2.21 -6.19
C LEU A 347 21.12 2.70 -5.13
N ALA A 348 21.61 3.40 -4.12
CA ALA A 348 20.78 4.15 -3.18
C ALA A 348 21.30 5.58 -3.06
N ALA A 349 20.39 6.56 -3.06
CA ALA A 349 20.71 7.97 -2.93
C ALA A 349 19.89 8.61 -1.81
N VAL A 350 20.55 9.40 -0.96
CA VAL A 350 19.97 10.02 0.25
C VAL A 350 20.36 11.50 0.28
N ASP A 351 19.40 12.36 0.60
CA ASP A 351 19.63 13.80 0.81
C ASP A 351 20.24 14.03 2.21
N PRO A 352 21.48 14.56 2.34
CA PRO A 352 22.13 14.82 3.62
C PRO A 352 21.39 15.78 4.54
N ARG A 353 20.51 16.64 4.01
CA ARG A 353 19.82 17.68 4.78
C ARG A 353 18.63 17.12 5.55
N THR A 354 18.05 16.03 5.07
CA THR A 354 16.80 15.46 5.59
C THR A 354 16.89 13.96 5.89
N HIS A 355 17.93 13.28 5.39
CA HIS A 355 18.05 11.82 5.29
C HIS A 355 16.90 11.14 4.54
N PHE A 356 16.17 11.91 3.74
CA PHE A 356 15.18 11.35 2.83
C PHE A 356 15.85 10.60 1.70
N VAL A 357 15.33 9.41 1.44
CA VAL A 357 15.75 8.61 0.30
C VAL A 357 15.25 9.28 -0.97
N LYS A 358 16.17 9.58 -1.89
CA LYS A 358 15.87 10.22 -3.19
C LYS A 358 15.75 9.20 -4.31
N ALA A 359 16.48 8.10 -4.23
CA ALA A 359 16.38 7.00 -5.18
C ALA A 359 16.80 5.66 -4.55
N VAL A 360 16.16 4.57 -4.99
CA VAL A 360 16.49 3.18 -4.64
C VAL A 360 16.35 2.30 -5.87
N VAL A 361 17.46 1.81 -6.40
CA VAL A 361 17.49 0.89 -7.54
C VAL A 361 18.00 -0.47 -7.05
N GLY A 362 17.09 -1.44 -6.96
CA GLY A 362 17.37 -2.78 -6.40
C GLY A 362 18.11 -3.75 -7.32
N GLY A 363 18.25 -3.41 -8.61
CA GLY A 363 18.86 -4.27 -9.60
C GLY A 363 18.66 -3.74 -11.02
N VAL A 364 19.25 -4.42 -11.99
CA VAL A 364 19.34 -3.92 -13.39
C VAL A 364 17.99 -3.96 -14.10
N ARG A 365 17.19 -5.01 -13.86
CA ARG A 365 15.87 -5.20 -14.48
C ARG A 365 14.90 -5.82 -13.48
N TYR A 366 13.95 -5.02 -12.99
CA TYR A 366 12.92 -5.47 -12.06
C TYR A 366 12.13 -6.70 -12.56
N LYS A 367 11.75 -6.71 -13.86
CA LYS A 367 11.01 -7.84 -14.46
C LYS A 367 11.76 -9.18 -14.43
N LYS A 368 13.10 -9.17 -14.28
CA LYS A 368 13.91 -10.39 -14.17
C LYS A 368 14.20 -10.77 -12.71
N SER A 369 14.32 -9.79 -11.83
CA SER A 369 14.58 -10.00 -10.41
C SER A 369 13.94 -8.87 -9.61
N GLN A 370 13.01 -9.22 -8.75
CA GLN A 370 12.33 -8.27 -7.85
C GLN A 370 13.12 -8.03 -6.56
N TYR A 371 14.13 -8.86 -6.27
CA TYR A 371 14.98 -8.73 -5.09
C TYR A 371 15.66 -7.36 -5.05
N ASN A 372 15.39 -6.57 -4.02
CA ASN A 372 15.83 -5.18 -3.93
C ASN A 372 17.17 -5.09 -3.20
N ARG A 373 18.26 -5.26 -3.95
CA ARG A 373 19.63 -5.30 -3.38
C ARG A 373 20.06 -4.02 -2.71
N ALA A 374 19.45 -2.88 -3.04
CA ALA A 374 19.74 -1.61 -2.40
C ALA A 374 19.34 -1.58 -0.91
N ILE A 375 18.36 -2.40 -0.50
CA ILE A 375 17.83 -2.42 0.87
C ILE A 375 17.85 -3.80 1.54
N GLN A 376 17.92 -4.88 0.77
CA GLN A 376 17.87 -6.25 1.29
C GLN A 376 19.23 -6.97 1.22
N ALA A 377 20.06 -6.67 0.23
CA ALA A 377 21.31 -7.40 0.02
C ALA A 377 22.42 -6.85 0.91
N ARG A 378 22.75 -7.62 1.96
CA ARG A 378 23.92 -7.37 2.80
C ARG A 378 25.16 -7.85 2.08
N ARG A 379 25.97 -6.90 1.62
CA ARG A 379 27.16 -7.13 0.80
C ARG A 379 28.38 -6.55 1.48
N GLN A 380 29.55 -7.12 1.21
CA GLN A 380 30.75 -6.71 1.93
C GLN A 380 31.26 -5.36 1.39
N PRO A 381 31.28 -4.26 2.18
CA PRO A 381 31.63 -2.92 1.69
C PRO A 381 33.14 -2.78 1.41
N GLY A 382 33.95 -3.70 1.95
CA GLY A 382 35.40 -3.65 1.83
C GLY A 382 35.97 -2.32 2.37
N SER A 383 36.91 -1.74 1.63
CA SER A 383 37.53 -0.46 1.98
C SER A 383 36.58 0.75 2.07
N ALA A 384 35.33 0.65 1.63
CA ALA A 384 34.32 1.68 1.86
C ALA A 384 33.91 1.77 3.35
N PHE A 385 34.32 0.83 4.20
CA PHE A 385 34.11 0.90 5.66
C PHE A 385 35.15 1.75 6.40
N LYS A 386 36.34 1.96 5.81
CA LYS A 386 37.44 2.70 6.45
C LYS A 386 37.05 4.07 7.00
N PRO A 387 36.18 4.88 6.35
CA PRO A 387 35.80 6.19 6.87
C PRO A 387 35.23 6.16 8.29
N PHE A 388 34.49 5.11 8.68
CA PHE A 388 33.99 4.96 10.05
C PHE A 388 35.13 4.83 11.06
N VAL A 389 36.16 4.05 10.72
CA VAL A 389 37.37 3.86 11.55
C VAL A 389 38.13 5.17 11.72
N TYR A 390 38.40 5.87 10.61
CA TYR A 390 39.16 7.12 10.64
C TYR A 390 38.38 8.27 11.28
N TYR A 391 37.06 8.34 11.08
CA TYR A 391 36.22 9.26 11.83
C TYR A 391 36.32 9.01 13.33
N THR A 392 36.12 7.75 13.77
CA THR A 392 36.21 7.39 15.19
C THR A 392 37.57 7.79 15.76
N ALA A 393 38.66 7.59 15.00
CA ALA A 393 40.00 8.03 15.39
C ALA A 393 40.10 9.56 15.56
N PHE A 394 39.60 10.34 14.61
CA PHE A 394 39.62 11.80 14.68
C PHE A 394 38.75 12.33 15.82
N ALA A 395 37.61 11.71 16.08
CA ALA A 395 36.71 12.06 17.17
C ALA A 395 37.33 11.87 18.56
N THR A 396 38.39 11.07 18.70
CA THR A 396 39.14 10.98 19.97
C THR A 396 40.01 12.20 20.28
N GLY A 397 40.18 13.12 19.34
CA GLY A 397 41.14 14.23 19.46
C GLY A 397 42.61 13.80 19.30
N LYS A 398 42.96 12.52 19.43
CA LYS A 398 44.36 12.04 19.38
C LYS A 398 44.95 11.98 17.98
N TYR A 399 44.11 11.77 16.97
CA TYR A 399 44.54 11.64 15.58
C TYR A 399 44.06 12.82 14.74
N SER A 400 44.84 13.15 13.71
CA SER A 400 44.53 14.15 12.69
C SER A 400 44.90 13.62 11.30
N PRO A 401 44.43 14.24 10.21
CA PRO A 401 44.85 13.87 8.86
C PRO A 401 46.37 13.85 8.64
N SER A 402 47.13 14.67 9.38
CA SER A 402 48.59 14.75 9.31
C SER A 402 49.32 13.78 10.24
N SER A 403 48.61 13.07 11.12
CA SER A 403 49.23 12.11 12.03
C SER A 403 49.92 10.98 11.26
N THR A 404 51.12 10.60 11.72
CA THR A 404 51.90 9.52 11.11
C THR A 404 51.37 8.16 11.53
N VAL A 405 51.24 7.26 10.56
CA VAL A 405 50.91 5.85 10.77
C VAL A 405 51.89 4.98 9.98
N TYR A 406 52.29 3.85 10.57
CA TYR A 406 53.28 2.96 9.98
C TYR A 406 52.61 1.79 9.23
N ASP A 407 52.81 1.75 7.92
CA ASP A 407 52.47 0.62 7.06
C ASP A 407 53.64 -0.36 7.03
N GLY A 408 53.52 -1.44 7.80
CA GLY A 408 54.57 -2.46 7.96
C GLY A 408 53.99 -3.71 8.63
N PRO A 409 54.68 -4.87 8.52
CA PRO A 409 54.17 -6.16 8.97
C PRO A 409 53.61 -6.10 10.40
N VAL A 410 52.43 -6.71 10.58
CA VAL A 410 51.80 -6.84 11.90
C VAL A 410 50.95 -8.11 11.91
N SER A 411 50.90 -8.76 13.07
CA SER A 411 50.06 -9.94 13.30
C SER A 411 49.28 -9.75 14.58
N TYR A 412 48.02 -10.16 14.58
CA TYR A 412 47.13 -10.13 15.73
C TYR A 412 46.65 -11.53 16.05
N ARG A 413 46.45 -11.84 17.33
CA ARG A 413 45.78 -13.07 17.74
C ARG A 413 44.35 -13.08 17.21
N ASP A 414 43.93 -14.21 16.67
CA ASP A 414 42.58 -14.46 16.17
C ASP A 414 42.18 -15.91 16.48
N GLY A 415 41.39 -16.10 17.55
CA GLY A 415 41.15 -17.42 18.15
C GLY A 415 42.46 -18.11 18.55
N SER A 416 42.65 -19.35 18.10
CA SER A 416 43.89 -20.11 18.28
C SER A 416 45.02 -19.70 17.31
N GLY A 417 44.69 -18.93 16.26
CA GLY A 417 45.59 -18.57 15.17
C GLY A 417 46.12 -17.13 15.22
N TRP A 418 46.72 -16.72 14.10
CA TRP A 418 47.23 -15.38 13.84
C TRP A 418 46.66 -14.81 12.55
N TYR A 419 46.17 -13.57 12.62
CA TYR A 419 45.74 -12.80 11.47
C TYR A 419 46.77 -11.72 11.10
N SER A 420 47.27 -11.77 9.87
CA SER A 420 48.26 -10.83 9.34
C SER A 420 47.67 -10.07 8.15
N PRO A 421 47.12 -8.86 8.34
CA PRO A 421 46.54 -8.09 7.24
C PRO A 421 47.59 -7.73 6.20
N ARG A 422 47.18 -7.69 4.92
CA ARG A 422 48.05 -7.34 3.79
C ARG A 422 47.44 -6.21 2.96
N ASN A 423 48.30 -5.39 2.35
CA ASN A 423 47.88 -4.41 1.37
C ASN A 423 47.48 -5.08 0.05
N TYR A 424 46.55 -4.44 -0.65
CA TYR A 424 46.19 -4.84 -2.01
C TYR A 424 47.41 -4.66 -2.94
N GLY A 425 47.77 -5.69 -3.71
CA GLY A 425 49.00 -5.70 -4.52
C GLY A 425 50.28 -6.07 -3.75
N GLY A 426 50.21 -6.28 -2.43
CA GLY A 426 51.37 -6.61 -1.59
C GLY A 426 52.20 -5.39 -1.19
N GLY A 427 53.34 -5.66 -0.53
CA GLY A 427 54.30 -4.63 -0.09
C GLY A 427 53.85 -3.77 1.10
N TYR A 428 54.78 -2.91 1.53
CA TYR A 428 54.62 -1.96 2.62
C TYR A 428 55.23 -0.63 2.21
N SER A 429 54.58 0.48 2.56
CA SER A 429 55.00 1.83 2.22
C SER A 429 55.66 2.58 3.38
N GLY A 430 55.86 1.93 4.53
CA GLY A 430 56.52 2.53 5.69
C GLY A 430 55.69 3.62 6.37
N ALA A 431 56.36 4.64 6.92
CA ALA A 431 55.69 5.75 7.59
C ALA A 431 54.98 6.65 6.59
N MET A 432 53.70 6.95 6.84
CA MET A 432 52.91 7.86 6.01
C MET A 432 51.89 8.63 6.85
N SER A 433 51.36 9.72 6.31
CA SER A 433 50.24 10.42 6.94
C SER A 433 48.95 9.61 6.87
N ILE A 434 48.03 9.79 7.82
CA ILE A 434 46.68 9.24 7.74
C ILE A 434 45.97 9.69 6.45
N ARG A 435 46.17 10.94 6.02
CA ARG A 435 45.65 11.45 4.74
C ARG A 435 46.11 10.57 3.58
N THR A 436 47.41 10.28 3.50
CA THR A 436 47.98 9.41 2.45
C THR A 436 47.42 8.00 2.55
N ALA A 437 47.37 7.43 3.77
CA ALA A 437 46.87 6.08 4.01
C ALA A 437 45.42 5.89 3.54
N LEU A 438 44.53 6.83 3.84
CA LEU A 438 43.14 6.76 3.41
C LEU A 438 42.96 7.11 1.92
N THR A 439 43.74 8.06 1.39
CA THR A 439 43.74 8.45 -0.04
C THR A 439 44.12 7.28 -0.94
N MET A 440 45.17 6.55 -0.56
CA MET A 440 45.64 5.34 -1.25
C MET A 440 44.94 4.07 -0.77
N SER A 441 44.08 4.18 0.24
CA SER A 441 43.31 3.09 0.80
C SER A 441 44.16 1.91 1.29
N THR A 442 45.29 2.17 1.95
CA THR A 442 46.17 1.13 2.51
C THR A 442 45.48 0.37 3.66
N ASN A 443 45.70 -0.94 3.75
CA ASN A 443 44.94 -1.83 4.64
C ASN A 443 45.52 -1.87 6.05
N VAL A 444 46.83 -2.02 6.16
CA VAL A 444 47.48 -2.22 7.46
C VAL A 444 47.32 -1.00 8.39
N PRO A 445 47.49 0.26 7.93
CA PRO A 445 47.18 1.43 8.75
C PRO A 445 45.74 1.47 9.28
N ALA A 446 44.76 1.07 8.47
CA ALA A 446 43.35 1.06 8.90
C ALA A 446 43.12 0.05 10.04
N VAL A 447 43.73 -1.14 9.96
CA VAL A 447 43.64 -2.15 11.03
C VAL A 447 44.35 -1.67 12.30
N LYS A 448 45.55 -1.10 12.18
CA LYS A 448 46.30 -0.55 13.33
C LYS A 448 45.51 0.55 14.05
N ILE A 449 44.94 1.49 13.30
CA ILE A 449 44.13 2.58 13.85
C ILE A 449 42.84 2.04 14.49
N GLY A 450 42.13 1.13 13.82
CA GLY A 450 40.92 0.52 14.37
C GLY A 450 41.18 -0.20 15.70
N LYS A 451 42.28 -0.94 15.82
CA LYS A 451 42.70 -1.60 17.06
C LYS A 451 43.10 -0.59 18.14
N ALA A 452 43.82 0.48 17.77
CA ALA A 452 44.26 1.50 18.72
C ALA A 452 43.10 2.33 19.30
N VAL A 453 42.06 2.61 18.50
CA VAL A 453 40.88 3.37 18.93
C VAL A 453 39.88 2.49 19.69
N GLY A 454 39.82 1.20 19.35
CA GLY A 454 38.86 0.23 19.87
C GLY A 454 37.73 -0.03 18.88
N LEU A 455 37.50 -1.30 18.55
CA LEU A 455 36.54 -1.69 17.52
C LEU A 455 35.08 -1.49 17.95
N ASP A 456 34.80 -1.61 19.25
CA ASP A 456 33.46 -1.34 19.80
C ASP A 456 33.03 0.11 19.58
N LYS A 457 33.97 1.07 19.72
CA LYS A 457 33.71 2.49 19.42
C LYS A 457 33.43 2.75 17.94
N VAL A 458 34.08 1.98 17.06
CA VAL A 458 33.79 2.04 15.62
C VAL A 458 32.38 1.50 15.36
N ILE A 459 31.98 0.41 16.02
CA ILE A 459 30.62 -0.13 15.91
C ILE A 459 29.60 0.87 16.46
N GLU A 460 29.84 1.48 17.62
CA GLU A 460 28.99 2.52 18.22
C GLU A 460 28.79 3.71 17.27
N THR A 461 29.88 4.15 16.61
CA THR A 461 29.81 5.16 15.54
C THR A 461 28.88 4.70 14.42
N CYS A 462 29.06 3.47 13.90
CA CYS A 462 28.21 2.93 12.85
C CYS A 462 26.72 2.85 13.26
N ARG A 463 26.43 2.48 14.52
CA ARG A 463 25.06 2.46 15.05
C ARG A 463 24.46 3.85 15.13
N THR A 464 25.22 4.84 15.60
CA THR A 464 24.83 6.25 15.64
C THR A 464 24.50 6.79 14.24
N LEU A 465 25.15 6.26 13.20
CA LEU A 465 24.92 6.63 11.80
C LEU A 465 23.81 5.82 11.11
N GLY A 466 23.06 5.00 11.84
CA GLY A 466 21.90 4.28 11.35
C GLY A 466 22.18 2.94 10.66
N ILE A 467 23.40 2.39 10.77
CA ILE A 467 23.69 1.04 10.26
C ILE A 467 23.08 0.00 11.22
N LYS A 468 22.10 -0.77 10.72
CA LYS A 468 21.35 -1.79 11.49
C LYS A 468 21.88 -3.20 11.24
N SER A 469 22.62 -3.42 10.16
CA SER A 469 23.22 -4.72 9.84
C SER A 469 24.09 -5.28 10.99
N PRO A 470 24.12 -6.61 11.20
CA PRO A 470 24.94 -7.23 12.25
C PRO A 470 26.43 -6.90 12.09
N MET A 471 27.11 -6.61 13.20
CA MET A 471 28.52 -6.24 13.23
C MET A 471 29.17 -6.78 14.50
N GLU A 472 30.35 -7.39 14.35
CA GLU A 472 31.15 -7.94 15.45
C GLU A 472 32.52 -7.25 15.47
N PRO A 473 33.14 -7.04 16.65
CA PRO A 473 34.42 -6.34 16.82
C PRO A 473 35.62 -7.23 16.45
N VAL A 474 35.62 -7.80 15.25
CA VAL A 474 36.71 -8.66 14.75
C VAL A 474 37.86 -7.84 14.17
N THR A 475 39.09 -8.35 14.24
CA THR A 475 40.29 -7.60 13.79
C THR A 475 40.24 -7.17 12.31
N SER A 476 39.49 -7.90 11.47
CA SER A 476 39.28 -7.57 10.05
C SER A 476 38.18 -6.53 9.80
N LEU A 477 37.42 -6.11 10.82
CA LEU A 477 36.34 -5.13 10.72
C LEU A 477 36.76 -3.82 10.04
N PRO A 478 37.94 -3.22 10.31
CA PRO A 478 38.40 -2.01 9.62
C PRO A 478 38.52 -2.13 8.09
N LEU A 479 38.58 -3.36 7.58
CA LEU A 479 38.61 -3.66 6.15
C LEU A 479 37.21 -3.99 5.59
N GLY A 480 36.16 -3.81 6.39
CA GLY A 480 34.77 -4.03 6.02
C GLY A 480 34.39 -5.50 5.97
N ALA A 481 34.85 -6.34 6.90
CA ALA A 481 34.48 -7.76 6.98
C ALA A 481 33.07 -8.00 7.55
N ILE A 482 32.07 -7.26 7.05
CA ILE A 482 30.66 -7.29 7.47
C ILE A 482 29.75 -7.18 6.23
N GLY A 483 28.49 -7.58 6.34
CA GLY A 483 27.51 -7.36 5.27
C GLY A 483 26.63 -6.14 5.57
N VAL A 484 26.61 -5.15 4.67
CA VAL A 484 25.76 -3.95 4.78
C VAL A 484 25.03 -3.69 3.47
N THR A 485 23.94 -2.95 3.53
CA THR A 485 23.16 -2.59 2.34
C THR A 485 23.63 -1.26 1.73
N PRO A 486 23.43 -1.04 0.42
CA PRO A 486 23.68 0.27 -0.20
C PRO A 486 22.94 1.42 0.47
N LEU A 487 21.71 1.22 0.92
CA LEU A 487 20.95 2.27 1.62
C LEU A 487 21.60 2.66 2.95
N GLU A 488 22.05 1.69 3.76
CA GLU A 488 22.78 1.98 5.02
C GLU A 488 24.08 2.75 4.76
N MET A 489 24.80 2.40 3.70
CA MET A 489 26.03 3.12 3.31
C MET A 489 25.73 4.55 2.83
N ALA A 490 24.69 4.73 2.00
CA ALA A 490 24.30 6.05 1.52
C ALA A 490 23.81 6.96 2.67
N GLY A 491 22.97 6.43 3.57
CA GLY A 491 22.43 7.16 4.72
C GLY A 491 23.51 7.54 5.75
N SER A 492 24.44 6.63 6.03
CA SER A 492 25.56 6.94 6.94
C SER A 492 26.52 7.97 6.35
N TYR A 493 26.85 7.88 5.05
CA TYR A 493 27.67 8.89 4.36
C TYR A 493 26.96 10.24 4.21
N ALA A 494 25.61 10.27 4.17
CA ALA A 494 24.84 11.50 4.21
C ALA A 494 25.12 12.30 5.50
N THR A 495 25.34 11.63 6.63
CA THR A 495 25.73 12.30 7.89
C THR A 495 27.13 12.90 7.81
N PHE A 496 28.07 12.30 7.07
CA PHE A 496 29.36 12.93 6.81
C PHE A 496 29.20 14.15 5.91
N ALA A 497 28.34 14.06 4.89
CA ALA A 497 28.06 15.14 3.95
C ALA A 497 27.40 16.36 4.60
N SER A 498 26.58 16.14 5.64
CA SER A 498 25.92 17.18 6.44
C SER A 498 26.80 17.70 7.60
N ASN A 499 28.08 17.32 7.65
CA ASN A 499 29.02 17.67 8.72
C ASN A 499 28.54 17.26 10.13
N GLY A 500 27.90 16.09 10.24
CA GLY A 500 27.55 15.44 11.49
C GLY A 500 26.08 15.48 11.88
N TRP A 501 25.23 16.12 11.09
CA TRP A 501 23.78 16.13 11.32
C TRP A 501 23.12 14.86 10.79
N HIS A 502 22.31 14.20 11.61
CA HIS A 502 21.66 12.93 11.27
C HIS A 502 20.16 12.97 11.53
N SER A 503 19.39 12.35 10.62
CA SER A 503 18.01 11.90 10.82
C SER A 503 17.91 10.44 10.39
N ASP A 504 16.89 9.73 10.89
CA ASP A 504 16.62 8.38 10.42
C ASP A 504 16.30 8.38 8.92
N THR A 505 16.98 7.50 8.17
CA THR A 505 16.78 7.39 6.73
C THR A 505 15.42 6.75 6.42
N THR A 506 14.60 7.39 5.60
CA THR A 506 13.24 6.93 5.29
C THR A 506 12.84 7.15 3.83
N ILE A 507 12.01 6.24 3.31
CA ILE A 507 11.37 6.34 1.98
C ILE A 507 9.93 6.88 2.06
N ILE A 508 9.33 6.90 3.25
CA ILE A 508 7.97 7.37 3.49
C ILE A 508 8.07 8.69 4.27
N VAL A 509 7.49 9.77 3.74
CA VAL A 509 7.38 11.06 4.45
C VAL A 509 6.25 10.97 5.47
N ARG A 510 5.06 10.58 5.03
CA ARG A 510 3.83 10.60 5.84
C ARG A 510 2.83 9.57 5.35
N VAL A 511 2.04 9.03 6.26
CA VAL A 511 0.86 8.20 5.96
C VAL A 511 -0.33 8.82 6.67
N THR A 512 -1.45 8.98 5.97
CA THR A 512 -2.75 9.31 6.57
C THR A 512 -3.77 8.22 6.27
N ASP A 513 -4.84 8.16 7.05
CA ASP A 513 -6.05 7.40 6.67
C ASP A 513 -6.90 8.20 5.65
N SER A 514 -8.04 7.64 5.26
CA SER A 514 -8.99 8.27 4.32
C SER A 514 -9.71 9.49 4.92
N ALA A 515 -9.76 9.61 6.25
CA ALA A 515 -10.32 10.77 6.94
C ALA A 515 -9.31 11.92 7.12
N GLY A 516 -8.03 11.68 6.80
CA GLY A 516 -6.94 12.65 6.93
C GLY A 516 -6.20 12.60 8.27
N ASN A 517 -6.48 11.62 9.14
CA ASN A 517 -5.72 11.43 10.37
C ASN A 517 -4.33 10.90 10.05
N VAL A 518 -3.31 11.43 10.72
CA VAL A 518 -1.91 11.03 10.51
C VAL A 518 -1.63 9.70 11.22
N LEU A 519 -1.27 8.67 10.45
CA LEU A 519 -0.88 7.34 10.93
C LEU A 519 0.65 7.22 11.12
N LEU A 520 1.43 7.91 10.29
CA LEU A 520 2.88 7.94 10.35
C LEU A 520 3.38 9.32 9.91
N ASP A 521 4.30 9.90 10.66
CA ASP A 521 4.99 11.15 10.30
C ASP A 521 6.49 11.00 10.50
N ASN A 522 7.21 10.89 9.39
CA ASN A 522 8.68 10.81 9.36
C ASN A 522 9.30 12.16 8.96
N THR A 523 8.65 13.28 9.27
CA THR A 523 9.26 14.60 9.12
C THR A 523 10.66 14.59 9.76
N PRO A 524 11.72 15.06 9.07
CA PRO A 524 13.10 14.96 9.55
C PRO A 524 13.29 15.64 10.90
N LYS A 525 14.04 15.00 11.79
CA LYS A 525 14.39 15.51 13.11
C LYS A 525 15.92 15.53 13.24
N PRO A 526 16.61 16.45 12.55
CA PRO A 526 18.06 16.45 12.46
C PRO A 526 18.68 16.70 13.84
N ARG A 527 19.67 15.88 14.20
CA ARG A 527 20.46 15.99 15.43
C ARG A 527 21.94 16.00 15.07
N LEU A 528 22.72 16.85 15.73
CA LEU A 528 24.17 16.79 15.63
C LEU A 528 24.66 15.58 16.42
N VAL A 529 25.13 14.54 15.74
CA VAL A 529 25.55 13.27 16.35
C VAL A 529 27.03 12.97 16.18
N LEU A 530 27.72 13.72 15.32
CA LEU A 530 29.16 13.62 15.12
C LEU A 530 29.85 14.93 15.47
N ASP A 531 31.07 14.81 16.02
CA ASP A 531 31.97 15.96 16.16
C ASP A 531 32.27 16.66 14.81
N PRO A 532 31.98 17.96 14.68
CA PRO A 532 32.17 18.72 13.45
C PRO A 532 33.61 18.78 12.94
N TRP A 533 34.61 18.86 13.83
CA TRP A 533 36.02 18.93 13.42
C TRP A 533 36.47 17.59 12.83
N ALA A 534 36.11 16.49 13.47
CA ALA A 534 36.41 15.14 13.02
C ALA A 534 35.73 14.83 11.68
N THR A 535 34.46 15.22 11.51
CA THR A 535 33.73 15.03 10.25
C THR A 535 34.29 15.89 9.12
N ALA A 536 34.59 17.16 9.36
CA ALA A 536 35.24 18.03 8.38
C ALA A 536 36.63 17.51 7.99
N SER A 537 37.40 17.02 8.98
CA SER A 537 38.72 16.41 8.77
C SER A 537 38.63 15.16 7.91
N LEU A 538 37.71 14.25 8.21
CA LEU A 538 37.44 13.07 7.39
C LEU A 538 37.06 13.48 5.96
N THR A 539 36.11 14.41 5.81
CA THR A 539 35.64 14.87 4.50
C THR A 539 36.79 15.46 3.68
N SER A 540 37.68 16.24 4.30
CA SER A 540 38.86 16.78 3.61
C SER A 540 39.79 15.70 3.07
N VAL A 541 39.88 14.54 3.73
CA VAL A 541 40.68 13.40 3.26
C VAL A 541 39.94 12.61 2.19
N LEU A 542 38.63 12.45 2.32
CA LEU A 542 37.79 11.80 1.31
C LEU A 542 37.69 12.62 0.01
N GLN A 543 37.84 13.94 0.06
CA GLN A 543 38.06 14.75 -1.13
C GLN A 543 39.37 14.36 -1.84
N SER A 544 40.47 14.10 -1.09
CA SER A 544 41.74 13.63 -1.67
C SER A 544 41.61 12.28 -2.38
N VAL A 545 40.75 11.37 -1.88
CA VAL A 545 40.44 10.09 -2.56
C VAL A 545 39.88 10.32 -3.96
N VAL A 546 38.99 11.31 -4.11
CA VAL A 546 38.35 11.63 -5.40
C VAL A 546 39.28 12.46 -6.29
N THR A 547 40.08 13.39 -5.75
CA THR A 547 40.94 14.25 -6.57
C THR A 547 42.25 13.58 -7.00
N SER A 548 42.84 12.77 -6.13
CA SER A 548 44.21 12.26 -6.30
C SER A 548 44.41 10.78 -5.95
N GLY A 549 43.41 10.13 -5.36
CA GLY A 549 43.51 8.75 -4.86
C GLY A 549 42.76 7.71 -5.71
N THR A 550 42.24 6.69 -5.03
CA THR A 550 41.59 5.53 -5.67
C THR A 550 40.26 5.85 -6.37
N GLY A 551 39.66 7.01 -6.09
CA GLY A 551 38.35 7.41 -6.58
C GLY A 551 38.36 8.42 -7.74
N LYS A 552 39.48 8.62 -8.45
CA LYS A 552 39.64 9.63 -9.51
C LYS A 552 38.51 9.67 -10.54
N HIS A 553 37.99 8.52 -10.95
CA HIS A 553 36.90 8.46 -11.93
C HIS A 553 35.52 8.89 -11.38
N ALA A 554 35.42 9.26 -10.10
CA ALA A 554 34.24 9.88 -9.51
C ALA A 554 34.24 11.42 -9.61
N GLN A 555 35.26 12.05 -10.20
CA GLN A 555 35.29 13.52 -10.31
C GLN A 555 34.14 14.05 -11.17
N ILE A 556 33.40 15.02 -10.62
CA ILE A 556 32.21 15.64 -11.24
C ILE A 556 32.34 17.15 -11.46
N GLY A 557 33.56 17.70 -11.38
CA GLY A 557 33.81 19.13 -11.60
C GLY A 557 33.32 20.05 -10.47
N ARG A 558 33.02 19.50 -9.30
CA ARG A 558 32.61 20.23 -8.09
C ARG A 558 33.17 19.54 -6.84
N PRO A 559 33.19 20.20 -5.66
CA PRO A 559 33.61 19.58 -4.41
C PRO A 559 32.79 18.30 -4.15
N ALA A 560 33.50 17.17 -4.13
CA ALA A 560 32.92 15.86 -3.88
C ALA A 560 33.91 15.05 -3.02
N ALA A 561 33.36 14.20 -2.17
CA ALA A 561 34.10 13.31 -1.30
C ALA A 561 33.57 11.88 -1.50
N GLY A 562 34.41 10.88 -1.31
CA GLY A 562 33.94 9.50 -1.43
C GLY A 562 35.03 8.48 -1.17
N LYS A 563 34.62 7.21 -1.21
CA LYS A 563 35.48 6.08 -0.94
C LYS A 563 35.14 4.90 -1.85
N THR A 564 36.19 4.32 -2.43
CA THR A 564 36.11 3.03 -3.11
C THR A 564 36.09 1.88 -2.10
N GLY A 565 35.32 0.84 -2.41
CA GLY A 565 35.35 -0.45 -1.73
C GLY A 565 35.62 -1.56 -2.73
N THR A 566 36.54 -2.45 -2.38
CA THR A 566 36.83 -3.69 -3.12
C THR A 566 37.07 -4.78 -2.08
N THR A 567 36.40 -5.92 -2.22
CA THR A 567 36.65 -7.12 -1.40
C THR A 567 37.87 -7.86 -1.89
N SER A 568 38.61 -8.54 -1.00
CA SER A 568 39.77 -9.38 -1.39
C SER A 568 39.42 -10.54 -2.32
N SER A 569 38.16 -10.98 -2.32
CA SER A 569 37.63 -12.02 -3.20
C SER A 569 37.07 -11.46 -4.53
N GLU A 570 37.16 -10.14 -4.75
CA GLU A 570 36.67 -9.44 -5.95
C GLU A 570 35.19 -9.74 -6.27
N ARG A 571 34.38 -10.02 -5.24
CA ARG A 571 32.95 -10.35 -5.35
C ARG A 571 32.05 -9.13 -5.26
N ASP A 572 32.46 -8.14 -4.47
CA ASP A 572 31.70 -6.91 -4.26
C ASP A 572 32.57 -5.69 -4.55
N ILE A 573 32.06 -4.82 -5.40
CA ILE A 573 32.70 -3.58 -5.80
C ILE A 573 31.79 -2.43 -5.45
N TRP A 574 32.36 -1.43 -4.78
CA TRP A 574 31.63 -0.29 -4.26
C TRP A 574 32.26 1.04 -4.61
N PHE A 575 31.40 2.03 -4.75
CA PHE A 575 31.76 3.41 -4.57
C PHE A 575 30.66 4.11 -3.78
N VAL A 576 31.04 4.75 -2.68
CA VAL A 576 30.13 5.56 -1.87
C VAL A 576 30.68 6.96 -1.81
N GLY A 577 29.92 7.93 -2.30
CA GLY A 577 30.38 9.30 -2.43
C GLY A 577 29.25 10.29 -2.26
N TYR A 578 29.62 11.53 -1.95
CA TYR A 578 28.68 12.58 -1.62
C TYR A 578 29.15 13.98 -2.03
N VAL A 579 28.16 14.84 -2.18
CA VAL A 579 28.24 16.31 -2.14
C VAL A 579 27.33 16.79 -0.99
N PRO A 580 27.38 18.07 -0.56
CA PRO A 580 26.51 18.55 0.52
C PRO A 580 25.01 18.29 0.31
N GLN A 581 24.57 18.18 -0.95
CA GLN A 581 23.16 17.97 -1.30
C GLN A 581 22.75 16.52 -1.58
N LEU A 582 23.69 15.59 -1.77
CA LEU A 582 23.35 14.22 -2.14
C LEU A 582 24.47 13.25 -1.79
N SER A 583 24.14 12.18 -1.06
CA SER A 583 24.97 11.01 -0.80
C SER A 583 24.47 9.82 -1.60
N THR A 584 25.35 9.12 -2.31
CA THR A 584 24.98 7.97 -3.13
C THR A 584 25.95 6.81 -2.94
N ALA A 585 25.40 5.62 -2.72
CA ALA A 585 26.12 4.36 -2.73
C ALA A 585 25.81 3.58 -4.01
N VAL A 586 26.85 3.08 -4.67
CA VAL A 586 26.75 2.15 -5.80
C VAL A 586 27.46 0.85 -5.44
N TRP A 587 26.75 -0.26 -5.62
CA TRP A 587 27.28 -1.62 -5.52
C TRP A 587 27.19 -2.31 -6.88
N VAL A 588 28.22 -3.09 -7.21
CA VAL A 588 28.31 -3.95 -8.39
C VAL A 588 28.77 -5.33 -7.94
N GLY A 589 28.09 -6.38 -8.36
CA GLY A 589 28.45 -7.76 -7.99
C GLY A 589 27.51 -8.82 -8.52
N ASN A 590 27.67 -10.05 -8.00
CA ASN A 590 26.89 -11.21 -8.41
C ASN A 590 26.01 -11.77 -7.28
N ASP A 591 24.78 -12.17 -7.61
CA ASP A 591 23.88 -12.83 -6.66
C ASP A 591 24.44 -14.12 -6.09
N ASN A 592 25.07 -14.92 -6.95
CA ASN A 592 25.70 -16.19 -6.59
C ASN A 592 27.07 -16.04 -5.90
N ASN A 593 27.48 -14.82 -5.56
CA ASN A 593 28.78 -14.51 -4.94
C ASN A 593 30.01 -14.95 -5.76
N ARG A 594 29.86 -15.19 -7.07
CA ARG A 594 31.03 -15.42 -7.92
C ARG A 594 31.86 -14.14 -8.06
N PRO A 595 33.20 -14.26 -8.11
CA PRO A 595 34.07 -13.12 -8.40
C PRO A 595 33.69 -12.43 -9.72
N ILE A 596 33.83 -11.11 -9.76
CA ILE A 596 33.47 -10.26 -10.90
C ILE A 596 34.54 -10.33 -12.02
N GLY A 597 35.75 -10.78 -11.67
CA GLY A 597 36.90 -10.90 -12.56
C GLY A 597 38.13 -10.19 -12.00
N GLY A 598 39.32 -10.70 -12.38
CA GLY A 598 40.60 -10.22 -11.87
C GLY A 598 40.84 -8.73 -12.12
N GLY A 599 41.24 -7.99 -11.08
CA GLY A 599 41.58 -6.57 -11.19
C GLY A 599 40.38 -5.62 -11.22
N ALA A 600 39.17 -6.12 -10.98
CA ALA A 600 37.97 -5.30 -10.91
C ALA A 600 37.93 -4.49 -9.60
N THR A 601 38.15 -3.18 -9.68
CA THR A 601 38.19 -2.28 -8.52
C THR A 601 37.03 -1.28 -8.47
N GLY A 602 36.69 -0.81 -7.26
CA GLY A 602 35.68 0.24 -7.03
C GLY A 602 35.87 1.50 -7.86
N GLY A 603 37.13 1.90 -8.05
CA GLY A 603 37.47 3.10 -8.81
C GLY A 603 37.24 2.97 -10.31
N VAL A 604 37.22 1.76 -10.86
CA VAL A 604 37.07 1.53 -12.31
C VAL A 604 35.62 1.18 -12.66
N TYR A 605 34.92 0.41 -11.82
CA TYR A 605 33.60 -0.11 -12.19
C TYR A 605 32.44 0.55 -11.46
N ALA A 606 32.59 0.98 -10.20
CA ALA A 606 31.51 1.63 -9.45
C ALA A 606 31.57 3.17 -9.51
N ALA A 607 32.77 3.75 -9.42
CA ALA A 607 32.97 5.21 -9.42
C ALA A 607 32.43 5.90 -10.69
N PRO A 608 32.61 5.37 -11.93
CA PRO A 608 32.02 5.99 -13.12
C PRO A 608 30.49 5.93 -13.14
N ILE A 609 29.88 4.89 -12.56
CA ILE A 609 28.42 4.77 -12.45
C ILE A 609 27.89 5.87 -11.53
N TRP A 610 28.54 6.03 -10.36
CA TRP A 610 28.26 7.12 -9.44
C TRP A 610 28.40 8.48 -10.14
N ARG A 611 29.52 8.73 -10.83
CA ARG A 611 29.77 9.98 -11.57
C ARG A 611 28.65 10.29 -12.56
N ASN A 612 28.29 9.31 -13.39
CA ASN A 612 27.27 9.49 -14.43
C ASN A 612 25.87 9.75 -13.87
N PHE A 613 25.54 9.14 -12.73
CA PHE A 613 24.29 9.43 -12.03
C PHE A 613 24.34 10.84 -11.41
N MET A 614 25.38 11.17 -10.66
CA MET A 614 25.50 12.45 -9.95
C MET A 614 25.53 13.66 -10.88
N LEU A 615 26.19 13.56 -12.05
CA LEU A 615 26.18 14.63 -13.06
C LEU A 615 24.77 14.97 -13.55
N LYS A 616 23.89 13.97 -13.67
CA LYS A 616 22.50 14.19 -14.07
C LYS A 616 21.65 14.66 -12.90
N ALA A 617 21.81 14.03 -11.73
CA ALA A 617 21.07 14.34 -10.52
C ALA A 617 21.32 15.77 -10.04
N LEU A 618 22.53 16.29 -10.23
CA LEU A 618 22.95 17.62 -9.79
C LEU A 618 22.94 18.69 -10.89
N LYS A 619 22.41 18.38 -12.09
CA LYS A 619 22.50 19.28 -13.27
C LYS A 619 22.01 20.71 -12.97
N ASN A 620 20.97 20.84 -12.16
CA ASN A 620 20.34 22.12 -11.80
C ASN A 620 20.58 22.50 -10.33
N GLU A 621 21.52 21.85 -9.64
CA GLU A 621 21.82 22.09 -8.24
C GLU A 621 23.06 22.99 -8.08
N PRO A 622 22.99 24.10 -7.33
CA PRO A 622 24.12 25.01 -7.17
C PRO A 622 25.33 24.29 -6.56
N VAL A 623 26.54 24.74 -6.89
CA VAL A 623 27.75 24.18 -6.28
C VAL A 623 27.83 24.63 -4.82
N GLN A 624 28.01 23.67 -3.91
CA GLN A 624 28.23 23.90 -2.48
C GLN A 624 29.57 23.31 -2.05
N TYR A 625 30.13 23.87 -0.98
CA TYR A 625 31.43 23.50 -0.44
C TYR A 625 31.26 22.90 0.96
N PHE A 626 32.13 21.94 1.29
CA PHE A 626 32.21 21.40 2.64
C PHE A 626 32.87 22.42 3.59
N PRO A 627 32.51 22.43 4.88
CA PRO A 627 33.18 23.29 5.84
C PRO A 627 34.64 22.86 6.03
N SER A 628 35.53 23.85 6.17
CA SER A 628 36.94 23.60 6.48
C SER A 628 37.10 23.12 7.93
N PRO A 629 37.97 22.13 8.21
CA PRO A 629 38.28 21.71 9.59
C PRO A 629 38.74 22.87 10.49
N ALA A 630 39.40 23.88 9.93
CA ALA A 630 39.88 25.05 10.67
C ALA A 630 38.75 25.91 11.27
N LYS A 631 37.49 25.67 10.91
CA LYS A 631 36.31 26.35 11.50
C LYS A 631 35.88 25.77 12.84
N PHE A 632 36.45 24.64 13.27
CA PHE A 632 36.02 23.91 14.45
C PHE A 632 37.19 23.65 15.38
N ASN A 633 36.90 23.56 16.67
CA ASN A 633 37.89 23.15 17.66
C ASN A 633 38.10 21.65 17.58
N ARG A 634 39.36 21.23 17.66
CA ARG A 634 39.71 19.82 17.78
C ARG A 634 39.25 19.31 19.16
N PRO A 635 38.56 18.16 19.22
CA PRO A 635 38.11 17.54 20.48
C PRO A 635 39.24 17.21 21.46
#